data_AF-A0A928ZC75-F1
#
_entry.id   AF-A0A928ZC75-F1
#
_cell.length_a   1.000
_cell.length_b   1.000
_cell.length_c   1.000
_cell.angle_alpha   90.00
_cell.angle_beta   90.00
_cell.angle_gamma   90.00
#
_symmetry.space_group_name_H-M   'P 1'
#
loop_
_entity.id
_entity.type
_entity.pdbx_description
1 polymer ?
#
loop_
_entity_poly.entity_id
_entity_poly.type
_entity_poly.pdbx_seq_one_letter_code
_entity_poly.pdbx_strand_id
1 'polypeptide(L)' 'MVATIDYSLDEIKDEARHLVAIGKLDLHQPICVLCQFIPPREWICVECELERNDYLLRDHICDLLAKEEWSDD' A
#
# COMPACT_ATOMS: atom_id res chain seq x y z
N MET A 1 17.05 -11.20 -17.31
CA MET A 1 16.10 -11.61 -16.26
C MET A 1 15.73 -10.33 -15.55
N VAL A 2 14.56 -9.76 -15.86
CA VAL A 2 14.09 -8.58 -15.11
C VAL A 2 13.68 -9.13 -13.75
N ALA A 3 14.41 -8.77 -12.70
CA ALA A 3 13.89 -8.94 -11.35
C ALA A 3 12.68 -8.01 -11.29
N THR A 4 11.49 -8.57 -11.49
CA THR A 4 10.27 -7.95 -10.97
C THR A 4 10.51 -7.86 -9.48
N ILE A 5 10.80 -6.66 -9.00
CA ILE A 5 10.72 -6.34 -7.58
C ILE A 5 9.25 -6.59 -7.27
N ASP A 6 8.96 -7.78 -6.77
CA ASP A 6 7.63 -8.25 -6.46
C ASP A 6 7.28 -7.52 -5.17
N TYR A 7 6.81 -6.28 -5.30
CA TYR A 7 6.32 -5.50 -4.17
C TYR A 7 5.19 -6.32 -3.55
N SER A 8 5.51 -7.02 -2.48
CA SER A 8 4.52 -7.79 -1.77
C SER A 8 3.56 -6.82 -1.08
N LEU A 9 2.30 -7.23 -0.87
CA LEU A 9 1.34 -6.43 -0.12
C LEU A 9 1.92 -5.94 1.22
N ASP A 10 2.70 -6.80 1.88
CA ASP A 10 3.44 -6.49 3.11
C ASP A 10 4.43 -5.31 2.95
N GLU A 11 5.17 -5.22 1.84
CA GLU A 11 6.08 -4.09 1.59
C GLU A 11 5.29 -2.79 1.38
N ILE A 12 4.16 -2.85 0.67
CA ILE A 12 3.28 -1.69 0.45
C ILE A 12 2.72 -1.20 1.79
N LYS A 13 2.32 -2.13 2.66
CA LYS A 13 1.85 -1.82 4.02
C LYS A 13 2.95 -1.26 4.90
N ASP A 14 4.15 -1.83 4.87
CA ASP A 14 5.28 -1.33 5.66
C ASP A 14 5.65 0.10 5.25
N GLU A 15 5.71 0.37 3.95
CA GLU A 15 5.95 1.72 3.41
C GLU A 15 4.86 2.71 3.87
N ALA A 16 3.59 2.32 3.73
CA ALA A 16 2.47 3.15 4.18
C ALA A 16 2.52 3.40 5.70
N ARG A 17 2.84 2.38 6.49
CA ARG A 17 3.00 2.48 7.94
C ARG A 17 4.17 3.38 8.32
N HIS A 18 5.29 3.26 7.61
CA HIS A 18 6.47 4.10 7.82
C HIS A 18 6.13 5.56 7.57
N LEU A 19 5.47 5.86 6.43
CA LEU A 19 5.04 7.21 6.05
C LEU A 19 4.05 7.82 7.05
N VAL A 20 3.12 7.01 7.59
CA VAL A 20 2.23 7.45 8.66
C VAL A 20 3.01 7.69 9.96
N ALA A 21 3.93 6.81 10.32
CA ALA A 21 4.72 6.93 11.55
C ALA A 21 5.61 8.18 11.57
N ILE A 22 6.15 8.59 10.42
CA ILE A 22 6.93 9.83 10.28
C ILE A 22 6.05 11.08 10.08
N GLY A 23 4.72 10.93 10.06
CA GLY A 23 3.76 12.03 9.89
C GLY A 23 3.71 12.62 8.48
N LYS A 24 4.10 11.83 7.46
CA LYS A 24 3.98 12.21 6.04
C LYS A 24 2.62 11.87 5.46
N LEU A 25 1.97 10.83 5.98
CA LEU A 25 0.66 10.36 5.58
C LEU A 25 -0.28 10.27 6.78
N ASP A 26 -1.57 10.46 6.53
CA ASP A 26 -2.62 10.19 7.50
C ASP A 26 -3.31 8.87 7.18
N LEU A 27 -3.72 8.13 8.22
CA LEU A 27 -4.50 6.88 8.05
C LEU A 27 -5.83 7.10 7.32
N HIS A 28 -6.40 8.30 7.41
CA HIS A 28 -7.62 8.69 6.71
C HIS A 28 -7.39 9.13 5.27
N GLN A 29 -6.13 9.21 4.81
CA GLN A 29 -5.86 9.54 3.42
C GLN A 29 -6.08 8.32 2.52
N PRO A 30 -6.47 8.55 1.25
CA PRO A 30 -6.69 7.48 0.31
C PRO A 30 -5.36 6.87 -0.13
N ILE A 31 -5.30 5.55 -0.36
CA ILE A 31 -4.11 4.79 -0.79
C ILE A 31 -3.42 5.44 -2.01
N CYS A 32 -4.18 6.09 -2.90
CA CYS A 32 -3.68 6.87 -4.04
C CYS A 32 -2.59 7.90 -3.66
N VAL A 33 -2.57 8.42 -2.43
CA VAL A 33 -1.51 9.34 -1.98
C VAL A 33 -0.12 8.72 -2.00
N LEU A 34 0.00 7.39 -1.88
CA LEU A 34 1.27 6.67 -1.97
C LEU A 34 1.94 6.87 -3.35
N CYS A 35 1.17 7.13 -4.42
CA CYS A 35 1.68 7.47 -5.74
C CYS A 35 2.56 8.74 -5.74
N GLN A 36 2.41 9.62 -4.74
CA GLN A 36 3.26 10.81 -4.60
C GLN A 36 4.63 10.49 -3.98
N PHE A 37 4.74 9.36 -3.27
CA PHE A 37 5.94 8.93 -2.57
C PHE A 37 6.67 7.82 -3.35
N ILE A 38 5.91 6.96 -4.04
CA ILE A 38 6.40 5.83 -4.81
C ILE A 38 6.54 6.26 -6.28
N PRO A 39 7.67 5.99 -6.94
CA PRO A 39 7.85 6.34 -8.34
C PRO A 39 6.84 5.59 -9.22
N PRO A 40 6.40 6.18 -10.35
CA PRO A 40 5.36 5.61 -11.21
C PRO A 40 5.72 4.24 -11.78
N ARG A 41 7.01 3.92 -11.86
CA ARG A 41 7.51 2.62 -12.34
C ARG A 41 7.23 1.48 -11.34
N GLU A 42 7.21 1.80 -10.05
CA GLU A 42 6.91 0.85 -8.97
C GLU A 42 5.43 0.88 -8.61
N TRP A 43 4.79 2.06 -8.74
CA TRP A 43 3.35 2.23 -8.55
C TRP A 43 2.50 1.26 -9.37
N ILE A 44 2.90 0.97 -10.62
CA ILE A 44 2.18 0.00 -11.47
C ILE A 44 2.14 -1.41 -10.84
N CYS A 45 3.22 -1.83 -10.19
CA CYS A 45 3.26 -3.11 -9.47
C CYS A 45 2.38 -3.06 -8.22
N VAL A 46 2.45 -1.94 -7.49
CA VAL A 46 1.65 -1.68 -6.28
C VAL A 46 0.15 -1.69 -6.59
N GLU A 47 -0.28 -1.01 -7.65
CA GLU A 47 -1.67 -1.03 -8.13
C GLU A 47 -2.15 -2.44 -8.46
N CYS A 48 -1.32 -3.21 -9.18
CA CYS A 48 -1.67 -4.56 -9.58
C CYS A 48 -1.85 -5.49 -8.36
N GLU A 49 -0.96 -5.41 -7.37
CA GLU A 49 -1.08 -6.19 -6.14
C GLU A 49 -2.23 -5.70 -5.24
N LEU A 50 -2.48 -4.39 -5.16
CA LEU A 50 -3.65 -3.84 -4.46
C LEU A 50 -4.96 -4.36 -5.07
N GLU A 51 -5.10 -4.27 -6.40
CA GLU A 51 -6.28 -4.79 -7.12
C GLU A 51 -6.47 -6.29 -6.89
N ARG A 52 -5.37 -7.06 -6.86
CA ARG A 52 -5.40 -8.50 -6.60
C ARG A 52 -5.84 -8.88 -5.19
N ASN A 53 -5.65 -7.97 -4.23
CA ASN A 53 -6.05 -8.12 -2.83
C ASN A 53 -7.36 -7.39 -2.50
N ASP A 54 -8.12 -6.97 -3.52
CA ASP A 54 -9.38 -6.23 -3.43
C ASP A 54 -9.26 -4.87 -2.72
N TYR A 55 -8.11 -4.20 -2.85
CA TYR A 55 -7.95 -2.81 -2.41
C TYR A 55 -8.19 -1.83 -3.55
N LEU A 56 -8.90 -0.75 -3.23
CA LEU A 56 -9.12 0.35 -4.16
C LEU A 56 -8.19 1.50 -3.83
N LEU A 57 -7.73 2.23 -4.85
CA LEU A 57 -6.91 3.43 -4.66
C LEU A 57 -7.60 4.54 -3.84
N ARG A 58 -8.94 4.53 -3.83
CA ARG A 58 -9.76 5.44 -3.02
C ARG A 58 -9.88 4.99 -1.57
N ASP A 59 -9.52 3.75 -1.28
CA ASP A 59 -9.63 3.20 0.05
C ASP A 59 -8.64 3.88 0.99
N HIS A 60 -8.89 3.85 2.29
CA HIS A 60 -8.04 4.55 3.23
C HIS A 60 -6.79 3.72 3.55
N ILE A 61 -5.67 4.39 3.83
CA ILE A 61 -4.46 3.71 4.31
C ILE A 61 -4.77 2.91 5.59
N CYS A 62 -5.69 3.40 6.42
CA CYS A 62 -6.18 2.65 7.58
C CYS A 62 -6.72 1.27 7.20
N ASP A 63 -7.48 1.16 6.10
CA ASP A 63 -8.09 -0.11 5.66
C ASP A 63 -7.01 -1.09 5.18
N LEU A 64 -6.03 -0.56 4.45
CA LEU A 64 -4.83 -1.31 4.03
C LEU A 64 -4.05 -1.88 5.23
N LEU A 65 -3.93 -1.11 6.31
CA LEU A 65 -3.20 -1.51 7.52
C LEU A 65 -4.05 -2.35 8.49
N ALA A 66 -5.36 -2.14 8.54
CA ALA A 66 -6.26 -2.79 9.50
C ALA A 66 -6.64 -4.23 9.10
N LYS A 67 -6.62 -4.55 7.79
CA LYS A 67 -7.02 -5.88 7.29
C LYS A 67 -6.08 -7.02 7.72
N GLU A 68 -4.93 -6.71 8.33
CA GLU A 68 -4.03 -7.71 8.94
C GLU A 68 -4.54 -8.25 10.28
N GLU A 69 -5.42 -7.53 10.98
CA GLU A 69 -5.96 -7.98 12.28
C GLU A 69 -7.07 -9.04 12.15
N TRP A 70 -7.56 -9.35 10.95
CA TRP A 70 -8.73 -10.22 10.74
C TRP A 70 -8.37 -11.54 10.01
N SER A 71 -7.20 -12.09 10.26
CA SER A 71 -6.86 -13.48 9.90
C SER A 71 -6.56 -14.29 11.16
N ASP A 72 -7.53 -14.38 12.07
CA ASP A 72 -7.54 -15.34 13.18
C ASP A 72 -8.99 -15.85 13.38
N ASP A 73 -9.36 -16.88 12.63
CA ASP A 73 -10.32 -17.94 13.03
C ASP A 73 -9.96 -19.25 12.30
#